data_AF-A0A674P3Q9-F1
#
_entry.id   AF-A0A674P3Q9-F1
#
_cell.length_a   1.000
_cell.length_b   1.000
_cell.length_c   1.000
_cell.angle_alpha   90.00
_cell.angle_beta   90.00
_cell.angle_gamma   90.00
#
_symmetry.space_group_name_H-M   'P 1'
#
loop_
_entity.id
_entity.type
_entity.pdbx_description
1 polymer ?
#
loop_
_entity_poly.entity_id
_entity_poly.type
_entity_poly.pdbx_seq_one_letter_code
_entity_poly.pdbx_strand_id
1 'polypeptide(L)'
;MEWQPDEQGLQQVLQLLKDSQSPDTATQRAVQEKLEQLNQFPDFNNYLIFVLTSLKSEDEPTRSLSGLILKNNVKAHYQSFPPNVADFIKRECLNNIGDPSPLIRATIGPMLLHVSTSSSLVELKL
;
A
#
# COMPACT_ATOMS: atom_id res chain seq x y z
N MET A 1 18.90 -2.63 -5.38
CA MET A 1 18.67 -1.34 -4.70
C MET A 1 17.42 -1.48 -3.86
N GLU A 2 17.53 -1.17 -2.57
CA GLU A 2 16.37 -1.10 -1.66
C GLU A 2 15.68 0.24 -1.89
N TRP A 3 14.37 0.22 -2.12
CA TRP A 3 13.58 1.44 -2.26
C TRP A 3 13.56 2.17 -0.92
N GLN A 4 13.66 3.51 -0.95
CA GLN A 4 13.55 4.35 0.25
C GLN A 4 12.56 5.49 -0.02
N PRO A 5 11.73 5.84 0.97
CA PRO A 5 10.80 6.95 0.83
C PRO A 5 11.54 8.28 0.80
N ASP A 6 11.13 9.16 -0.10
CA ASP A 6 11.45 10.59 0.00
C ASP A 6 10.56 11.24 1.07
N GLU A 7 11.12 12.18 1.84
CA GLU A 7 10.40 12.81 2.95
C GLU A 7 9.19 13.62 2.47
N GLN A 8 9.31 14.33 1.33
CA GLN A 8 8.20 15.09 0.75
C GLN A 8 7.09 14.15 0.26
N GLY A 9 7.47 13.07 -0.42
CA GLY A 9 6.53 12.05 -0.90
C GLY A 9 5.78 11.39 0.26
N LEU A 10 6.49 11.04 1.33
CA LEU A 10 5.89 10.44 2.52
C LEU A 10 4.90 11.39 3.19
N GLN A 11 5.25 12.68 3.34
CA GLN A 11 4.34 13.68 3.90
C GLN A 11 3.06 13.83 3.07
N GLN A 12 3.15 13.80 1.74
CA GLN A 12 1.98 13.85 0.87
C GLN A 12 1.07 12.63 1.05
N VAL A 13 1.64 11.42 1.14
CA VAL A 13 0.87 10.19 1.38
C VAL A 13 0.20 10.24 2.76
N LEU A 14 0.92 10.68 3.80
CA LEU A 14 0.34 10.82 5.14
C LEU A 14 -0.79 11.83 5.18
N GLN A 15 -0.64 12.98 4.51
CA GLN A 15 -1.70 13.97 4.40
C GLN A 15 -2.93 13.38 3.69
N LEU A 16 -2.73 12.64 2.59
CA LEU A 16 -3.82 11.97 1.87
C LEU A 16 -4.56 10.97 2.77
N LEU A 17 -3.83 10.17 3.55
CA LEU A 17 -4.43 9.20 4.48
C LEU A 17 -5.21 9.89 5.60
N LYS A 18 -4.75 11.06 6.07
CA LYS A 18 -5.48 11.86 7.07
C LYS A 18 -6.73 12.49 6.48
N ASP A 19 -6.62 13.09 5.29
CA ASP A 19 -7.75 13.67 4.56
C ASP A 19 -8.81 12.59 4.23
N SER A 20 -8.38 11.37 3.92
CA SER A 20 -9.24 10.21 3.65
C SER A 20 -10.12 9.79 4.84
N GLN A 21 -9.73 10.17 6.07
CA GLN A 21 -10.49 9.90 7.30
C GLN A 21 -11.51 11.01 7.60
N SER A 22 -11.48 12.13 6.88
CA SER A 22 -12.40 13.24 7.07
C SER A 22 -13.82 12.85 6.61
N PRO A 23 -14.88 13.14 7.38
CA PRO A 23 -16.26 12.90 6.97
C PRO A 23 -16.77 13.93 5.94
N ASP A 24 -15.97 14.96 5.61
CA ASP A 24 -16.35 16.02 4.70
C ASP A 24 -16.34 15.55 3.23
N THR A 25 -17.49 15.69 2.55
CA THR A 25 -17.67 15.24 1.16
C THR A 25 -16.74 15.95 0.17
N ALA A 26 -16.43 17.24 0.39
CA ALA A 26 -15.53 17.98 -0.49
C ALA A 26 -14.09 17.47 -0.37
N THR A 27 -13.65 17.18 0.86
CA THR A 27 -12.37 16.56 1.18
C THR A 27 -12.27 15.16 0.57
N GLN A 28 -13.31 14.34 0.71
CA GLN A 28 -13.36 13.00 0.11
C GLN A 28 -13.23 13.04 -1.42
N ARG A 29 -13.86 14.01 -2.10
CA ARG A 29 -13.70 14.19 -3.55
C ARG A 29 -12.25 14.56 -3.90
N ALA A 30 -11.66 15.53 -3.20
CA ALA A 30 -10.27 15.94 -3.43
C ALA A 30 -9.27 14.80 -3.17
N VAL A 31 -9.53 13.95 -2.16
CA VAL A 31 -8.78 12.73 -1.88
C VAL A 31 -8.85 11.75 -3.04
N GLN A 32 -10.05 11.52 -3.59
CA GLN A 32 -10.23 10.61 -4.71
C GLN A 32 -9.44 11.07 -5.94
N GLU A 33 -9.50 12.36 -6.28
CA GLU A 33 -8.74 12.95 -7.38
C GLU A 33 -7.22 12.81 -7.17
N LYS A 34 -6.74 13.05 -5.94
CA LYS A 34 -5.32 12.85 -5.60
C LYS A 34 -4.91 11.38 -5.67
N LEU A 35 -5.76 10.45 -5.21
CA LEU A 35 -5.50 9.01 -5.30
C LEU A 35 -5.36 8.56 -6.76
N GLU A 36 -6.22 9.05 -7.65
CA GLU A 36 -6.14 8.74 -9.08
C GLU A 36 -4.84 9.25 -9.71
N GLN A 37 -4.41 10.47 -9.36
CA GLN A 37 -3.13 11.02 -9.80
C GLN A 37 -1.94 10.21 -9.26
N LEU A 38 -1.95 9.89 -7.96
CA LEU A 38 -0.86 9.14 -7.32
C LEU A 38 -0.79 7.68 -7.79
N ASN A 39 -1.92 7.07 -8.15
CA ASN A 39 -1.96 5.73 -8.72
C ASN A 39 -1.28 5.61 -10.09
N GLN A 40 -1.01 6.74 -10.78
CA GLN A 40 -0.19 6.73 -11.99
C GLN A 40 1.29 6.48 -11.69
N PHE A 41 1.73 6.71 -10.45
CA PHE A 41 3.11 6.52 -10.02
C PHE A 41 3.27 5.15 -9.35
N PRO A 42 4.11 4.25 -9.89
CA PRO A 42 4.31 2.93 -9.29
C PRO A 42 4.93 3.01 -7.88
N ASP A 43 5.71 4.05 -7.60
CA ASP A 43 6.29 4.32 -6.28
C ASP A 43 5.25 4.59 -5.20
N PHE A 44 4.05 5.06 -5.56
CA PHE A 44 2.98 5.30 -4.58
C PHE A 44 2.68 4.04 -3.77
N ASN A 45 2.69 2.87 -4.41
CA ASN A 45 2.47 1.59 -3.73
C ASN A 45 3.60 1.25 -2.75
N ASN A 46 4.83 1.67 -3.05
CA ASN A 46 5.97 1.51 -2.14
C ASN A 46 5.80 2.37 -0.88
N TYR A 47 5.28 3.60 -1.02
CA TYR A 47 4.94 4.44 0.13
C TYR A 47 3.84 3.81 0.98
N LEU A 48 2.77 3.26 0.37
CA LEU A 48 1.67 2.65 1.12
C LEU A 48 2.11 1.43 1.93
N ILE A 49 2.95 0.56 1.35
CA ILE A 49 3.48 -0.60 2.07
C ILE A 49 4.45 -0.15 3.18
N PHE A 50 5.29 0.85 2.92
CA PHE A 50 6.19 1.41 3.93
C PHE A 50 5.44 1.99 5.13
N VAL A 51 4.35 2.73 4.91
CA VAL A 51 3.48 3.24 5.99
C VAL A 51 2.85 2.08 6.75
N LEU A 52 2.41 1.02 6.05
CA LEU A 52 1.81 -0.15 6.68
C LEU A 52 2.81 -0.90 7.59
N THR A 53 4.05 -1.10 7.14
CA THR A 53 5.00 -2.02 7.78
C THR A 53 6.06 -1.32 8.63
N SER A 54 6.66 -0.27 8.11
CA SER A 54 7.86 0.36 8.67
C SER A 54 7.53 1.57 9.55
N LEU A 55 6.46 2.30 9.24
CA LEU A 55 6.10 3.54 9.93
C LEU A 55 5.30 3.29 11.21
N LYS A 56 5.93 2.64 12.20
CA LYS A 56 5.30 2.28 13.49
C LYS A 56 4.94 3.46 14.39
N SER A 57 5.43 4.66 14.06
CA SER A 57 5.13 5.90 14.78
C SER A 57 3.74 6.45 14.50
N GLU A 58 3.11 6.07 13.38
CA GLU A 58 1.76 6.48 13.03
C GLU A 58 0.71 5.56 13.67
N ASP A 59 -0.48 6.11 13.90
CA ASP A 59 -1.60 5.39 14.51
C ASP A 59 -2.06 4.19 13.66
N GLU A 60 -2.52 3.14 14.34
CA GLU A 60 -3.01 1.91 13.70
C GLU A 60 -4.09 2.14 12.62
N PRO A 61 -5.07 3.07 12.77
CA PRO A 61 -6.04 3.35 11.71
C PRO A 61 -5.42 3.89 10.43
N THR A 62 -4.45 4.79 10.52
CA THR A 62 -3.73 5.37 9.37
C THR A 62 -2.92 4.29 8.64
N ARG A 63 -2.20 3.45 9.40
CA ARG A 63 -1.45 2.30 8.85
C ARG A 63 -2.39 1.29 8.20
N SER A 64 -3.50 0.95 8.85
CA SER A 64 -4.49 0.02 8.30
C SER A 64 -5.12 0.56 7.02
N LEU A 65 -5.41 1.86 6.97
CA LEU A 65 -5.96 2.52 5.79
C LEU A 65 -4.99 2.47 4.61
N SER A 66 -3.69 2.68 4.84
CA SER A 66 -2.68 2.55 3.78
C SER A 66 -2.66 1.13 3.20
N GLY A 67 -2.76 0.11 4.06
CA GLY A 67 -2.86 -1.28 3.64
C GLY A 67 -4.14 -1.59 2.85
N LEU A 68 -5.27 -0.99 3.21
CA LEU A 68 -6.53 -1.14 2.46
C LEU A 68 -6.45 -0.52 1.05
N ILE A 69 -5.88 0.67 0.93
CA ILE A 69 -5.67 1.33 -0.37
C ILE A 69 -4.72 0.49 -1.23
N LEU A 70 -3.59 0.05 -0.66
CA LEU A 70 -2.63 -0.81 -1.35
C LEU A 70 -3.28 -2.12 -1.82
N LYS A 71 -4.12 -2.73 -0.99
CA LYS A 71 -4.84 -3.95 -1.35
C LYS A 71 -5.76 -3.73 -2.55
N ASN A 72 -6.48 -2.61 -2.58
CA ASN A 72 -7.33 -2.23 -3.71
C ASN A 72 -6.51 -2.01 -4.98
N ASN A 73 -5.38 -1.31 -4.87
CA ASN A 73 -4.46 -1.07 -5.99
C ASN A 73 -3.87 -2.36 -6.54
N VAL A 74 -3.40 -3.27 -5.67
CA VAL A 74 -2.94 -4.60 -6.06
C VAL A 74 -4.07 -5.34 -6.78
N LYS A 75 -5.27 -5.43 -6.18
CA LYS A 75 -6.38 -6.15 -6.82
C LYS A 75 -6.75 -5.61 -8.20
N ALA A 76 -6.70 -4.29 -8.39
CA ALA A 76 -7.07 -3.64 -9.65
C ALA A 76 -5.94 -3.64 -10.69
N HIS A 77 -4.69 -3.49 -10.27
CA HIS A 77 -3.57 -3.11 -11.14
C HIS A 77 -2.29 -3.93 -10.96
N TYR A 78 -2.31 -5.05 -10.23
CA TYR A 78 -1.10 -5.85 -9.96
C TYR A 78 -0.30 -6.22 -11.20
N GLN A 79 -0.97 -6.55 -12.32
CA GLN A 79 -0.31 -6.92 -13.58
C GLN A 79 0.48 -5.76 -14.22
N SER A 80 0.12 -4.52 -13.89
CA SER A 80 0.81 -3.32 -14.38
C SER A 80 1.94 -2.89 -13.45
N PHE A 81 2.13 -3.55 -12.30
CA PHE A 81 3.17 -3.17 -11.36
C PHE A 81 4.54 -3.55 -11.90
N PRO A 82 5.51 -2.63 -11.83
CA PRO A 82 6.90 -2.97 -12.09
C PRO A 82 7.36 -4.13 -11.18
N PRO A 83 8.18 -5.08 -11.69
CA PRO A 83 8.61 -6.25 -10.91
C PRO A 83 9.28 -5.88 -9.57
N ASN A 84 10.09 -4.82 -9.57
CA ASN A 84 10.75 -4.28 -8.38
C ASN A 84 9.75 -3.82 -7.29
N VAL A 85 8.62 -3.22 -7.67
CA VAL A 85 7.55 -2.81 -6.75
C VAL A 85 6.83 -4.03 -6.19
N ALA A 86 6.46 -4.99 -7.06
CA ALA A 86 5.81 -6.22 -6.64
C ALA A 86 6.68 -7.04 -5.67
N ASP A 87 7.98 -7.17 -5.94
CA ASP A 87 8.93 -7.85 -5.06
C ASP A 87 9.18 -7.11 -3.76
N PHE A 88 9.15 -5.77 -3.77
CA PHE A 88 9.24 -4.97 -2.56
C PHE A 88 8.03 -5.20 -1.66
N ILE A 89 6.81 -5.11 -2.21
CA ILE A 89 5.56 -5.37 -1.46
C ILE A 89 5.55 -6.79 -0.87
N LYS A 90 5.95 -7.81 -1.65
CA LYS A 90 6.06 -9.19 -1.15
C LYS A 90 7.00 -9.29 0.05
N ARG A 91 8.21 -8.75 -0.08
CA ARG A 91 9.24 -8.81 0.97
C ARG A 91 8.75 -8.12 2.23
N GLU A 92 8.19 -6.92 2.11
CA GLU A 92 7.64 -6.18 3.24
C GLU A 92 6.50 -6.93 3.93
N CYS A 93 5.58 -7.53 3.17
CA CYS A 93 4.51 -8.37 3.73
C CYS A 93 5.07 -9.60 4.47
N LEU A 94 6.07 -10.28 3.90
CA LEU A 94 6.71 -11.44 4.53
C LEU A 94 7.42 -11.06 5.83
N ASN A 95 8.15 -9.94 5.83
CA ASN A 95 8.88 -9.45 6.99
C ASN A 95 7.95 -9.02 8.14
N ASN A 96 6.72 -8.59 7.82
CA ASN A 96 5.79 -7.99 8.79
C ASN A 96 4.55 -8.85 9.06
N ILE A 97 4.54 -10.12 8.64
CA ILE A 97 3.44 -11.05 8.97
C ILE A 97 3.28 -11.26 10.49
N GLY A 98 4.36 -11.05 11.26
CA GLY A 98 4.41 -11.09 12.72
C GLY A 98 4.18 -9.75 13.41
N ASP A 99 3.60 -8.74 12.75
CA ASP A 99 3.35 -7.42 13.37
C ASP A 99 2.54 -7.58 14.68
N PRO A 100 2.87 -6.83 15.76
CA PRO A 100 2.17 -6.94 17.04
C PRO A 100 0.68 -6.57 16.94
N SER A 101 0.32 -5.68 16.02
CA SER A 101 -1.07 -5.23 15.81
C SER A 101 -1.91 -6.31 15.10
N PRO A 102 -3.01 -6.78 15.72
CA PRO A 102 -3.93 -7.71 15.07
C PRO A 102 -4.54 -7.15 13.78
N LEU A 103 -4.78 -5.84 13.73
CA LEU A 103 -5.39 -5.15 12.60
C LEU A 103 -4.47 -5.16 11.37
N ILE A 104 -3.17 -4.89 11.60
CA ILE A 104 -2.16 -4.91 10.55
C ILE A 104 -1.95 -6.34 10.04
N ARG A 105 -1.86 -7.33 10.93
CA ARG A 105 -1.78 -8.75 10.53
C ARG A 105 -2.98 -9.20 9.69
N ALA A 106 -4.19 -8.76 10.06
CA ALA A 106 -5.41 -9.07 9.31
C ALA A 106 -5.42 -8.47 7.89
N THR A 107 -4.61 -7.44 7.64
CA THR A 107 -4.44 -6.82 6.32
C THR A 107 -3.30 -7.47 5.53
N ILE A 108 -2.14 -7.71 6.17
CA ILE A 108 -0.93 -8.26 5.53
C ILE A 108 -1.16 -9.69 5.04
N GLY A 109 -1.78 -10.56 5.83
CA GLY A 109 -1.97 -11.97 5.48
C GLY A 109 -2.73 -12.17 4.15
N PRO A 110 -3.95 -11.63 4.01
CA PRO A 110 -4.70 -11.72 2.75
C PRO A 110 -4.00 -11.03 1.57
N MET A 111 -3.28 -9.93 1.81
CA MET A 111 -2.52 -9.23 0.77
C MET A 111 -1.37 -10.10 0.24
N LEU A 112 -0.58 -10.70 1.14
CA LEU A 112 0.51 -11.60 0.77
C LEU A 112 0.00 -12.80 -0.05
N LEU A 113 -1.11 -13.41 0.39
CA LEU A 113 -1.73 -14.50 -0.34
C LEU A 113 -2.11 -14.06 -1.76
N HIS A 114 -2.79 -12.92 -1.90
CA HIS A 114 -3.23 -12.41 -3.19
C HIS A 114 -2.05 -12.11 -4.14
N VAL A 115 -1.01 -11.45 -3.61
CA VAL A 115 0.21 -11.14 -4.35
C VAL A 115 0.93 -12.42 -4.81
N SER A 116 0.98 -13.43 -3.94
CA SER A 116 1.58 -14.74 -4.25
C SER A 116 0.80 -15.48 -5.33
N THR A 117 -0.55 -15.55 -5.21
CA THR A 117 -1.40 -16.20 -6.22
C THR A 117 -1.34 -15.51 -7.57
N SER A 118 -1.32 -14.17 -7.57
CA SER A 118 -1.25 -13.39 -8.81
C SER A 118 0.10 -13.52 -9.49
N SER A 119 1.18 -13.82 -8.75
CA SER A 119 2.49 -14.12 -9.32
C SER A 119 2.52 -15.50 -9.99
N SER A 120 1.99 -16.52 -9.32
CA SER A 120 1.94 -17.89 -9.86
C SER A 120 1.06 -18.03 -11.10
N LEU A 121 0.03 -17.19 -11.24
CA LEU A 121 -0.81 -17.14 -12.45
C LEU A 121 -0.07 -16.58 -13.68
N VAL A 122 1.01 -15.81 -13.51
CA VAL A 122 1.83 -15.34 -14.62
C VAL A 122 2.76 -16.45 -15.13
N GLU A 123 3.30 -17.27 -14.23
CA GLU A 123 4.15 -18.42 -14.62
C GLU A 123 3.38 -19.54 -15.35
N LEU A 124 2.07 -19.67 -15.11
CA LEU A 124 1.22 -20.65 -15.81
C LEU A 124 0.70 -20.19 -17.18
N LYS A 125 1.00 -18.96 -17.59
CA LYS A 125 0.63 -18.40 -18.91
C LYS A 125 1.81 -18.25 -19.88
N LEU A 126 2.98 -18.76 -19.52
CA LEU A 126 4.16 -18.90 -20.38
C LEU A 126 4.30 -20.35 -20.83
#